data_AF-A0A8S3Z6E9-F1
#
_entry.id   AF-A0A8S3Z6E9-F1
#
_cell.length_a   1.000
_cell.length_b   1.000
_cell.length_c   1.000
_cell.angle_alpha   90.00
_cell.angle_beta   90.00
_cell.angle_gamma   90.00
#
_symmetry.space_group_name_H-M   'P 1'
#
loop_
_entity.id
_entity.type
_entity.pdbx_description
1 polymer ?
#
loop_
_entity_poly.entity_id
_entity_poly.type
_entity_poly.pdbx_seq_one_letter_code
_entity_poly.pdbx_strand_id
1 'polypeptide(L)'
;MLIKLWLPVLLLLLEVQVSNAVYCFICNSIEKPACGDDFRISPYDADSRSYCPGSCVKRRGKRAVGSVPRIEVVRSCVSSRPETCFTEQYNGLKVFTCACNYDFCNV
;
A
#
# COMPACT_ATOMS: atom_id res chain seq x y z
N MET A 1 -35.96 24.45 -19.65
CA MET A 1 -36.07 23.04 -19.19
C MET A 1 -34.81 22.21 -19.51
N LEU A 2 -33.61 22.82 -19.57
CA LEU A 2 -32.35 22.09 -19.88
C LEU A 2 -31.42 21.90 -18.67
N ILE A 3 -31.56 22.68 -17.59
CA ILE A 3 -30.66 22.64 -16.42
C ILE A 3 -30.92 21.40 -15.54
N LYS A 4 -32.13 20.82 -15.57
CA LYS A 4 -32.52 19.69 -14.70
C LYS A 4 -31.88 18.34 -15.06
N LEU A 5 -31.36 18.16 -16.28
CA LEU A 5 -30.73 16.90 -16.70
C LEU A 5 -29.26 16.78 -16.29
N TRP A 6 -28.58 17.90 -15.98
CA TRP A 6 -27.15 17.89 -15.66
C TRP A 6 -26.88 17.55 -14.19
N LEU A 7 -27.81 17.88 -13.29
CA LEU A 7 -27.69 17.55 -11.87
C LEU A 7 -27.56 16.04 -11.60
N PRO A 8 -28.41 15.15 -12.17
CA PRO A 8 -28.29 13.71 -11.92
C PRO A 8 -27.03 13.10 -12.55
N VAL A 9 -26.54 13.63 -13.68
CA VAL A 9 -25.28 13.19 -14.31
C VAL A 9 -24.08 13.60 -13.46
N LEU A 10 -24.08 14.81 -12.90
CA LEU A 10 -23.03 15.29 -12.00
C LEU A 10 -23.01 14.49 -10.68
N LEU A 11 -24.18 14.11 -10.15
CA LEU A 11 -24.31 13.23 -8.98
C LEU A 11 -23.79 11.81 -9.27
N LEU A 12 -24.12 11.23 -10.43
CA LEU A 12 -23.59 9.93 -10.86
C LEU A 12 -22.06 9.94 -11.03
N LEU A 13 -21.47 11.05 -11.48
CA LEU A 13 -20.01 11.21 -11.61
C LEU A 13 -19.32 11.41 -10.25
N LEU A 14 -20.02 11.96 -9.25
CA LEU A 14 -19.50 12.13 -7.88
C LEU A 14 -19.48 10.81 -7.09
N GLU A 15 -20.34 9.84 -7.44
CA GLU A 15 -20.41 8.53 -6.77
C GLU A 15 -19.41 7.49 -7.28
N VAL A 16 -18.64 7.78 -8.34
CA VAL A 16 -17.54 6.90 -8.78
C VAL A 16 -16.29 7.12 -7.92
N GLN A 17 -16.47 7.17 -6.60
CA GLN A 17 -15.41 6.92 -5.64
C GLN A 17 -15.46 5.42 -5.38
N VAL A 18 -14.92 4.64 -6.32
CA VAL A 18 -14.78 3.19 -6.15
C VAL A 18 -13.84 2.99 -4.97
N SER A 19 -14.43 2.77 -3.78
CA SER A 19 -13.72 2.26 -2.62
C SER A 19 -13.28 0.84 -2.97
N ASN A 20 -12.15 0.72 -3.67
CA ASN A 20 -11.52 -0.55 -3.94
C ASN A 20 -10.92 -1.03 -2.63
N ALA A 21 -11.73 -1.76 -1.88
CA ALA A 21 -11.21 -2.47 -0.74
C ALA A 21 -10.44 -3.68 -1.25
N VAL A 22 -9.19 -3.81 -0.80
CA VAL A 22 -8.24 -4.82 -1.28
C VAL A 22 -7.64 -5.57 -0.11
N TYR A 23 -7.14 -6.77 -0.34
CA TYR A 23 -6.29 -7.46 0.62
C TYR A 23 -4.83 -7.09 0.38
N CYS A 24 -4.10 -6.71 1.43
CA CYS A 24 -2.68 -6.36 1.34
C CYS A 24 -1.85 -7.27 2.22
N PHE A 25 -0.59 -7.49 1.82
CA PHE A 25 0.38 -8.03 2.77
C PHE A 25 0.76 -6.98 3.81
N ILE A 26 0.84 -7.38 5.07
CA ILE A 26 1.26 -6.55 6.21
C ILE A 26 2.41 -7.25 6.91
N CYS A 27 3.63 -6.72 6.78
CA CYS A 27 4.81 -7.32 7.41
C CYS A 27 6.00 -6.36 7.43
N ASN A 28 7.01 -6.67 8.24
CA ASN A 28 8.30 -6.00 8.26
C ASN A 28 9.44 -7.03 8.12
N SER A 29 10.41 -6.77 7.25
CA SER A 29 11.58 -7.63 7.03
C SER A 29 12.52 -7.74 8.25
N ILE A 30 12.44 -6.81 9.20
CA ILE A 30 13.19 -6.87 10.46
C ILE A 30 12.68 -8.02 11.34
N GLU A 31 11.37 -8.18 11.42
CA GLU A 31 10.71 -9.20 12.25
C GLU A 31 10.54 -10.52 11.50
N LYS A 32 10.20 -10.45 10.21
CA LYS A 32 9.94 -11.61 9.36
C LYS A 32 10.79 -11.54 8.09
N PRO A 33 11.94 -12.26 8.02
CA PRO A 33 12.84 -12.21 6.87
C PRO A 33 12.18 -12.52 5.51
N ALA A 34 11.13 -13.34 5.49
CA ALA A 34 10.33 -13.63 4.30
C ALA A 34 9.58 -12.41 3.72
N CYS A 35 9.52 -11.30 4.47
CA CYS A 35 9.04 -9.99 4.03
C CYS A 35 10.15 -9.15 3.37
N GLY A 36 11.33 -9.71 3.07
CA GLY A 36 12.41 -8.99 2.42
C GLY A 36 12.13 -8.66 0.94
N ASP A 37 13.21 -8.33 0.22
CA ASP A 37 13.18 -8.20 -1.25
C ASP A 37 12.88 -9.56 -1.92
N ASP A 38 13.40 -10.66 -1.36
CA ASP A 38 13.00 -12.04 -1.71
C ASP A 38 11.71 -12.40 -0.97
N PHE A 39 10.59 -11.93 -1.49
CA PHE A 39 9.28 -12.07 -0.83
C PHE A 39 8.75 -13.50 -0.94
N ARG A 40 8.43 -14.10 0.21
CA ARG A 40 8.03 -15.53 0.30
C ARG A 40 6.84 -15.79 1.22
N ILE A 41 6.05 -14.77 1.51
CA ILE A 41 4.83 -14.92 2.33
C ILE A 41 3.67 -15.35 1.44
N SER A 42 2.94 -16.37 1.88
CA SER A 42 1.76 -16.88 1.17
C SER A 42 0.55 -15.95 1.34
N PRO A 43 -0.30 -15.75 0.32
CA PRO A 43 -1.56 -15.01 0.48
C PRO A 43 -2.56 -15.69 1.44
N TYR A 44 -2.31 -16.95 1.81
CA TYR A 44 -3.09 -17.69 2.81
C TYR A 44 -2.55 -17.53 4.25
N ASP A 45 -1.40 -16.87 4.44
CA ASP A 45 -0.86 -16.53 5.76
C ASP A 45 -1.73 -15.46 6.42
N ALA A 46 -2.60 -15.86 7.33
CA ALA A 46 -3.60 -14.99 7.95
C ALA A 46 -2.97 -13.85 8.77
N ASP A 47 -1.79 -14.08 9.35
CA ASP A 47 -1.11 -13.11 10.22
C ASP A 47 -0.41 -12.01 9.41
N SER A 48 -0.15 -12.27 8.13
CA SER A 48 0.60 -11.37 7.26
C SER A 48 -0.26 -10.70 6.19
N ARG A 49 -1.58 -10.73 6.36
CA ARG A 49 -2.54 -10.11 5.45
C ARG A 49 -3.58 -9.29 6.20
N SER A 50 -4.08 -8.24 5.56
CA SER A 50 -5.16 -7.44 6.11
C SER A 50 -6.08 -6.93 5.01
N TYR A 51 -7.35 -6.78 5.35
CA TYR A 51 -8.33 -6.13 4.51
C TYR A 51 -8.18 -4.61 4.61
N CYS A 52 -8.06 -3.96 3.47
CA CYS A 52 -7.66 -2.56 3.33
C CYS A 52 -8.69 -1.76 2.54
N PRO A 53 -9.39 -0.80 3.18
CA PRO A 53 -10.24 0.16 2.46
C PRO A 53 -9.37 1.24 1.82
N GLY A 54 -8.50 0.87 0.87
CA GLY A 54 -7.52 1.77 0.27
C GLY A 54 -6.51 1.05 -0.62
N SER A 55 -5.23 1.32 -0.41
CA SER A 55 -4.14 0.82 -1.26
C SER A 55 -3.14 -0.01 -0.47
N CYS A 56 -2.53 -0.98 -1.14
CA CYS A 56 -1.39 -1.67 -0.61
C CYS A 56 -0.10 -0.90 -0.92
N VAL A 57 0.85 -0.94 0.00
CA VAL A 57 2.16 -0.31 -0.21
C VAL A 57 3.29 -1.26 0.16
N LYS A 58 4.39 -1.13 -0.59
CA LYS A 58 5.71 -1.68 -0.27
C LYS A 58 6.68 -0.52 -0.10
N ARG A 59 7.30 -0.44 1.07
CA ARG A 59 8.32 0.56 1.40
C ARG A 59 9.66 -0.10 1.53
N ARG A 60 10.68 0.54 0.97
CA ARG A 60 12.07 0.07 1.05
C ARG A 60 12.97 1.20 1.53
N GLY A 61 13.68 0.95 2.63
CA GLY A 61 14.59 1.91 3.24
C GLY A 61 15.89 1.28 3.70
N LYS A 62 16.84 2.12 4.13
CA LYS A 62 18.05 1.69 4.84
C LYS A 62 17.95 2.17 6.28
N ARG A 63 17.99 1.25 7.24
CA ARG A 63 18.09 1.55 8.67
C ARG A 63 19.49 1.22 9.17
N ALA A 64 20.10 2.13 9.93
CA ALA A 64 21.33 1.80 10.66
C ALA A 64 20.96 0.95 11.88
N VAL A 65 21.54 -0.25 11.97
CA VAL A 65 21.46 -1.10 13.17
C VAL A 65 22.87 -1.18 13.74
N GLY A 66 23.16 -0.31 14.70
CA GLY A 66 24.54 -0.05 15.13
C GLY A 66 25.35 0.61 14.00
N SER A 67 26.51 0.04 13.67
CA SER A 67 27.39 0.52 12.59
C SER A 67 27.06 -0.04 11.21
N VAL A 68 26.14 -1.02 11.12
CA VAL A 68 25.85 -1.72 9.86
C VAL A 68 24.52 -1.22 9.28
N PRO A 69 24.51 -0.67 8.05
CA PRO A 69 23.26 -0.36 7.36
C PRO A 69 22.57 -1.65 6.93
N ARG A 70 21.29 -1.80 7.28
CA ARG A 70 20.44 -2.91 6.84
C ARG A 70 19.29 -2.39 5.99
N ILE A 71 18.90 -3.17 4.98
CA ILE A 71 17.70 -2.90 4.20
C ILE A 71 16.49 -3.30 5.05
N GLU A 72 15.54 -2.39 5.15
CA GLU A 72 14.23 -2.63 5.77
C GLU A 72 13.17 -2.54 4.66
N VAL A 73 12.36 -3.60 4.56
CA VAL A 73 11.19 -3.65 3.68
C VAL A 73 9.95 -3.76 4.56
N VAL A 74 9.01 -2.86 4.36
CA VAL A 74 7.74 -2.82 5.08
C VAL A 74 6.60 -2.88 4.08
N ARG A 75 5.67 -3.79 4.32
CA ARG A 75 4.41 -3.89 3.57
C ARG A 75 3.27 -3.47 4.49
N SER A 76 2.39 -2.61 4.01
CA SER A 76 1.28 -2.12 4.81
C SER A 76 0.06 -1.73 3.97
N CYS A 77 -0.99 -1.38 4.71
CA CYS A 77 -2.19 -0.69 4.24
C CYS A 77 -1.99 0.82 4.28
N VAL A 78 -2.59 1.57 3.35
CA VAL A 78 -2.77 3.03 3.43
C VAL A 78 -4.13 3.43 2.88
N SER A 79 -4.52 4.69 3.13
CA SER A 79 -5.66 5.29 2.43
C SER A 79 -5.46 5.25 0.91
N SER A 80 -6.56 5.29 0.16
CA SER A 80 -6.55 5.24 -1.30
C SER A 80 -5.53 6.24 -1.89
N ARG A 81 -4.64 5.71 -2.72
CA ARG A 81 -3.60 6.46 -3.43
C ARG A 81 -3.47 5.95 -4.87
N PRO A 82 -3.04 6.82 -5.80
CA PRO A 82 -2.72 6.40 -7.16
C PRO A 82 -1.64 5.32 -7.18
N GLU A 83 -1.71 4.41 -8.15
CA GLU A 83 -0.64 3.42 -8.38
C GLU A 83 0.60 4.13 -8.91
N THR A 84 1.57 4.37 -8.02
CA THR A 84 2.82 5.04 -8.36
C THR A 84 3.88 4.74 -7.31
N CYS A 85 5.14 4.98 -7.68
CA CYS A 85 6.27 4.91 -6.78
C CYS A 85 6.83 6.31 -6.51
N PHE A 86 7.16 6.58 -5.25
CA PHE A 86 7.66 7.87 -4.81
C PHE A 86 8.55 7.71 -3.58
N THR A 87 9.29 8.76 -3.24
CA THR A 87 10.11 8.78 -2.02
C THR A 87 9.38 9.55 -0.93
N GLU A 88 9.30 8.99 0.27
CA GLU A 88 8.67 9.64 1.43
C GLU A 88 9.49 9.41 2.70
N GLN A 89 9.10 10.09 3.79
CA GLN A 89 9.60 9.81 5.13
C GLN A 89 8.66 8.82 5.83
N TYR A 90 9.21 7.75 6.38
CA TYR A 90 8.45 6.74 7.13
C TYR A 90 9.31 6.21 8.29
N ASN A 91 8.78 6.25 9.52
CA ASN A 91 9.48 5.82 10.74
C ASN A 91 10.92 6.37 10.86
N GLY A 92 11.10 7.67 10.55
CA GLY A 92 12.38 8.37 10.60
C GLY A 92 13.36 8.02 9.47
N LEU A 93 12.91 7.29 8.44
CA LEU A 93 13.72 6.88 7.30
C LEU A 93 13.20 7.49 6.00
N LYS A 94 14.13 7.88 5.12
CA LYS A 94 13.82 8.14 3.71
C LYS A 94 13.63 6.79 3.01
N VAL A 95 12.41 6.51 2.57
CA VAL A 95 12.02 5.24 1.94
C VAL A 95 11.53 5.46 0.51
N PHE A 96 11.76 4.47 -0.34
CA PHE A 96 11.10 4.37 -1.64
C PHE A 96 9.82 3.53 -1.46
N THR A 97 8.67 4.14 -1.69
CA THR A 97 7.34 3.54 -1.53
C THR A 97 6.70 3.34 -2.89
N CYS A 98 6.16 2.14 -3.16
CA CYS A 98 5.28 1.87 -4.29
C CYS A 98 3.89 1.51 -3.78
N ALA A 99 2.86 2.12 -4.36
CA ALA A 99 1.45 1.85 -4.07
C ALA A 99 0.77 1.10 -5.22
N CYS A 100 -0.20 0.26 -4.89
CA CYS A 100 -1.00 -0.52 -5.84
C CYS A 100 -2.40 -0.82 -5.26
N ASN A 101 -3.37 -1.10 -6.13
CA ASN A 101 -4.80 -1.08 -5.82
C ASN A 101 -5.53 -2.40 -6.17
N TYR A 102 -4.82 -3.52 -6.13
CA TYR A 102 -5.40 -4.85 -6.32
C TYR A 102 -4.90 -5.83 -5.23
N ASP A 103 -5.62 -6.93 -5.04
CA ASP A 103 -5.32 -7.89 -3.97
C ASP A 103 -3.88 -8.40 -4.06
N PHE A 104 -3.19 -8.35 -2.92
CA PHE A 104 -1.84 -8.85 -2.68
C PHE A 104 -0.78 -8.27 -3.62
N CYS A 105 -1.03 -7.09 -4.20
CA CYS A 105 -0.17 -6.46 -5.18
C CYS A 105 1.18 -6.00 -4.66
N ASN A 106 1.31 -5.80 -3.34
CA ASN A 106 2.51 -5.24 -2.71
C ASN A 106 3.61 -6.28 -2.46
N VAL A 107 3.86 -7.16 -3.44
CA VAL A 107 4.86 -8.24 -3.40
C VAL A 107 6.28 -7.70 -3.34
#